data_AF-A0A419VVJ7-F1
#
_entry.id   AF-A0A419VVJ7-F1
#
_cell.length_a   1.000
_cell.length_b   1.000
_cell.length_c   1.000
_cell.angle_alpha   90.00
_cell.angle_beta   90.00
_cell.angle_gamma   90.00
#
_symmetry.space_group_name_H-M   'P 1'
#
loop_
_entity.id
_entity.type
_entity.pdbx_description
1 polymer ?
#
loop_
_entity_poly.entity_id
_entity_poly.type
_entity_poly.pdbx_seq_one_letter_code
_entity_poly.pdbx_strand_id
1 'polypeptide(L)'
;MASSKELYDKYLVLKQEGMSFGEIRSRLASEGVAEEDIRVIIRLIDNQILRGDVKKSRNQKARELIAVGLVISVVGIIVTLGTYLGYINTGNSYLVAYGPVLGGAGIAAGGWSQYNRKDGRK
;
A
#
# COMPACT_ATOMS: atom_id res chain seq x y z
N MET A 1 -1.98 -33.98 -19.22
CA MET A 1 -2.22 -32.54 -19.47
C MET A 1 -1.95 -31.82 -18.17
N ALA A 2 -1.04 -30.84 -18.14
CA ALA A 2 -0.82 -30.03 -16.95
C ALA A 2 -2.11 -29.25 -16.63
N SER A 3 -2.43 -29.12 -15.34
CA SER A 3 -3.65 -28.41 -14.94
C SER A 3 -3.52 -26.91 -15.26
N SER A 4 -4.59 -26.25 -15.70
CA SER A 4 -4.57 -24.80 -16.02
C SER A 4 -4.03 -23.94 -14.87
N LYS A 5 -4.20 -24.43 -13.62
CA LYS A 5 -3.63 -23.81 -12.42
C LYS A 5 -2.11 -23.90 -12.35
N GLU A 6 -1.53 -25.04 -12.72
CA GLU A 6 -0.07 -25.25 -12.71
C GLU A 6 0.62 -24.39 -13.77
N LEU A 7 0.00 -24.26 -14.96
CA LEU A 7 0.47 -23.36 -16.01
C LEU A 7 0.42 -21.90 -15.52
N TYR A 8 -0.68 -21.48 -14.91
CA TYR A 8 -0.79 -20.16 -14.32
C TYR A 8 0.32 -19.87 -13.30
N ASP A 9 0.53 -20.77 -12.33
CA ASP A 9 1.53 -20.57 -11.28
C ASP A 9 2.96 -20.53 -11.84
N LYS A 10 3.29 -21.44 -12.78
CA LYS A 10 4.60 -21.47 -13.47
C LYS A 10 4.89 -20.17 -14.21
N TYR A 11 3.95 -19.70 -15.04
CA TYR A 11 4.16 -18.52 -15.87
C TYR A 11 4.04 -17.20 -15.08
N LEU A 12 3.35 -17.19 -13.94
CA LEU A 12 3.35 -16.05 -13.02
C LEU A 12 4.74 -15.79 -12.43
N VAL A 13 5.45 -16.84 -12.01
CA VAL A 13 6.82 -16.72 -11.48
C VAL A 13 7.76 -16.21 -12.58
N LEU A 14 7.72 -16.81 -13.78
CA LEU A 14 8.55 -16.39 -14.90
C LEU A 14 8.30 -14.92 -15.31
N LYS A 15 7.05 -14.45 -15.22
CA LYS A 15 6.70 -13.05 -15.49
C LYS A 15 7.29 -12.10 -14.43
N GLN A 16 7.35 -12.52 -13.17
CA GLN A 16 7.98 -11.78 -12.07
C GLN A 16 9.51 -11.75 -12.19
N GLU A 17 10.11 -12.79 -12.76
CA GLU A 17 11.55 -12.88 -13.06
C GLU A 17 11.98 -12.04 -14.28
N GLY A 18 11.03 -11.45 -15.01
CA GLY A 18 11.30 -10.50 -16.10
C GLY A 18 10.84 -10.94 -17.49
N MET A 19 10.24 -12.13 -17.63
CA MET A 19 9.72 -12.60 -18.92
C MET A 19 8.63 -11.68 -19.46
N SER A 20 8.55 -11.51 -20.78
CA SER A 20 7.51 -10.72 -21.44
C SER A 20 6.22 -11.52 -21.68
N PHE A 21 5.07 -10.86 -21.78
CA PHE A 21 3.81 -11.52 -22.14
C PHE A 21 3.84 -12.15 -23.55
N GLY A 22 4.66 -11.61 -24.46
CA GLY A 22 4.87 -12.19 -25.80
C GLY A 22 5.56 -13.55 -25.74
N GLU A 23 6.59 -13.68 -24.91
CA GLU A 23 7.29 -14.97 -24.70
C GLU A 23 6.40 -15.99 -24.00
N ILE A 24 5.60 -15.57 -23.01
CA ILE A 24 4.63 -16.43 -22.32
C ILE A 24 3.60 -16.98 -23.32
N ARG A 25 3.06 -16.12 -24.18
CA ARG A 25 2.12 -16.53 -25.24
C ARG A 25 2.74 -17.54 -26.20
N SER A 26 3.97 -17.29 -26.64
CA SER A 26 4.70 -18.17 -27.55
C SER A 26 4.95 -19.55 -26.93
N ARG A 27 5.37 -19.60 -25.66
CA ARG A 27 5.60 -20.87 -24.96
C ARG A 27 4.32 -21.66 -24.70
N LEU A 28 3.24 -20.99 -24.30
CA LEU A 28 1.95 -21.66 -24.11
C LEU A 28 1.41 -22.23 -25.44
N ALA A 29 1.60 -21.52 -26.56
CA ALA A 29 1.23 -22.02 -27.88
C ALA A 29 2.07 -23.25 -28.28
N SER A 30 3.38 -23.22 -28.03
CA SER A 30 4.30 -24.36 -28.26
C SER A 30 4.02 -25.56 -27.36
N GLU A 31 3.44 -25.36 -26.18
CA GLU A 31 2.98 -26.42 -25.27
C GLU A 31 1.60 -26.98 -25.66
N GLY A 32 1.00 -26.51 -26.76
CA GLY A 32 -0.27 -27.01 -27.30
C GLY A 32 -1.51 -26.50 -26.59
N VAL A 33 -1.40 -25.38 -25.85
CA VAL A 33 -2.52 -24.76 -25.15
C VAL A 33 -3.42 -24.05 -26.15
N ALA A 34 -4.74 -24.21 -26.02
CA ALA A 34 -5.72 -23.55 -26.88
C ALA A 34 -5.64 -22.02 -26.74
N GLU A 35 -5.84 -21.28 -27.83
CA GLU A 35 -5.68 -19.82 -27.83
C GLU A 35 -6.61 -19.10 -26.82
N GLU A 36 -7.80 -19.66 -26.60
CA GLU A 36 -8.75 -19.21 -25.58
C GLU A 36 -8.18 -19.33 -24.15
N ASP A 37 -7.58 -20.47 -23.82
CA ASP A 37 -6.93 -20.72 -22.53
C ASP A 37 -5.71 -19.81 -22.33
N ILE A 38 -4.91 -19.61 -23.39
CA ILE A 38 -3.78 -18.67 -23.36
C ILE A 38 -4.25 -17.27 -22.99
N ARG A 39 -5.34 -16.80 -23.62
CA ARG A 39 -5.91 -15.48 -23.36
C ARG A 39 -6.39 -15.36 -21.91
N VAL A 40 -7.03 -16.40 -21.39
CA VAL A 40 -7.48 -16.44 -19.99
C VAL A 40 -6.30 -16.41 -19.03
N ILE A 41 -5.28 -17.26 -19.24
CA ILE A 41 -4.08 -17.35 -18.39
C ILE A 41 -3.34 -16.00 -18.36
N ILE A 42 -3.10 -15.38 -19.52
CA ILE A 42 -2.42 -14.08 -19.60
C ILE A 42 -3.20 -13.01 -18.84
N ARG A 43 -4.53 -12.97 -19.02
CA ARG A 43 -5.38 -12.00 -18.31
C ARG A 43 -5.36 -12.21 -16.79
N LEU A 44 -5.30 -13.46 -16.34
CA LEU A 44 -5.18 -13.77 -14.92
C LEU A 44 -3.83 -13.29 -14.35
N ILE A 45 -2.73 -13.54 -15.06
CA ILE A 45 -1.38 -13.11 -14.66
C ILE A 45 -1.31 -11.59 -14.59
N ASP A 46 -1.81 -10.89 -15.62
CA ASP A 46 -1.83 -9.42 -15.67
C ASP A 46 -2.62 -8.82 -14.49
N ASN A 47 -3.84 -9.32 -14.26
CA ASN A 47 -4.66 -8.90 -13.13
C ASN A 47 -3.97 -9.14 -11.77
N GLN A 48 -3.25 -10.26 -11.63
CA GLN A 48 -2.55 -10.58 -10.39
C GLN A 48 -1.39 -9.60 -10.12
N ILE A 49 -0.63 -9.24 -11.15
CA ILE A 49 0.48 -8.29 -11.06
C ILE A 49 -0.06 -6.89 -10.72
N LEU A 50 -1.06 -6.42 -11.46
CA LEU A 50 -1.70 -5.13 -11.21
C LEU A 50 -2.27 -5.03 -9.78
N ARG A 51 -2.93 -6.09 -9.29
CA ARG A 51 -3.43 -6.14 -7.91
C ARG A 51 -2.29 -6.08 -6.89
N GLY A 52 -1.18 -6.77 -7.17
CA GLY A 52 0.05 -6.72 -6.37
C GLY A 52 0.61 -5.30 -6.27
N ASP A 53 0.76 -4.62 -7.40
CA ASP A 53 1.31 -3.27 -7.49
C ASP A 53 0.42 -2.23 -6.82
N VAL A 54 -0.89 -2.29 -7.04
CA VAL A 54 -1.86 -1.42 -6.36
C VAL A 54 -1.81 -1.65 -4.85
N LYS A 55 -1.71 -2.91 -4.40
CA LYS A 55 -1.60 -3.23 -2.97
C LYS A 55 -0.29 -2.71 -2.38
N LYS A 56 0.83 -2.84 -3.10
CA LYS A 56 2.16 -2.37 -2.67
C LYS A 56 2.20 -0.83 -2.60
N SER A 57 1.76 -0.16 -3.65
CA SER A 57 1.66 1.31 -3.70
C SER A 57 0.77 1.85 -2.59
N ARG A 58 -0.40 1.24 -2.36
CA ARG A 58 -1.30 1.65 -1.27
C ARG A 58 -0.70 1.43 0.11
N ASN A 59 0.04 0.34 0.32
CA ASN A 59 0.74 0.10 1.59
C ASN A 59 1.89 1.09 1.83
N GLN A 60 2.62 1.48 0.78
CA GLN A 60 3.66 2.50 0.86
C GLN A 60 3.07 3.85 1.25
N LYS A 61 2.00 4.30 0.56
CA LYS A 61 1.28 5.53 0.91
C LYS A 61 0.76 5.53 2.34
N ALA A 62 0.22 4.40 2.81
CA ALA A 62 -0.23 4.27 4.19
C ALA A 62 0.92 4.44 5.21
N ARG A 63 2.08 3.84 4.96
CA ARG A 63 3.27 4.00 5.81
C ARG A 63 3.80 5.44 5.81
N GLU A 64 3.78 6.09 4.66
CA GLU A 64 4.20 7.49 4.50
C GLU A 64 3.28 8.43 5.30
N LEU A 65 1.96 8.26 5.20
CA LEU A 65 0.99 9.04 5.99
C LEU A 65 1.18 8.83 7.50
N ILE A 66 1.45 7.59 7.94
CA ILE A 66 1.75 7.29 9.35
C ILE A 66 3.03 8.00 9.79
N ALA A 67 4.10 7.95 8.98
CA ALA A 67 5.37 8.59 9.30
C ALA A 67 5.24 10.12 9.40
N VAL A 68 4.56 10.75 8.42
CA VAL A 68 4.29 12.20 8.43
C VAL A 68 3.44 12.59 9.65
N GLY A 69 2.37 11.84 9.92
CA GLY A 69 1.53 12.07 11.10
C GLY A 69 2.29 11.97 12.41
N LEU A 70 3.21 11.01 12.53
CA LEU A 70 4.07 10.84 13.70
C LEU A 70 5.03 12.02 13.86
N VAL A 71 5.67 12.49 12.79
CA VAL A 71 6.55 13.67 12.83
C VAL A 71 5.80 14.90 13.30
N ILE A 72 4.63 15.19 12.72
CA ILE A 72 3.80 16.33 13.11
C ILE A 72 3.39 16.22 14.60
N SER A 73 3.02 15.01 15.04
CA SER A 73 2.63 14.78 16.44
C SER A 73 3.79 15.03 17.41
N VAL A 74 5.00 14.56 17.07
CA VAL A 74 6.20 14.79 17.89
C VAL A 74 6.52 16.29 17.97
N VAL A 75 6.46 17.01 16.84
CA VAL A 75 6.67 18.47 16.83
C VAL A 75 5.62 19.17 17.71
N GLY A 76 4.35 18.79 17.60
CA GLY A 76 3.27 19.31 18.45
C GLY A 76 3.52 19.06 19.94
N ILE A 77 3.99 17.87 20.31
CA ILE A 77 4.35 17.52 21.69
C ILE A 77 5.52 18.38 22.19
N ILE A 78 6.58 18.54 21.38
CA ILE A 78 7.75 19.36 21.75
C ILE A 78 7.34 20.81 21.99
N VAL A 79 6.51 21.39 21.11
CA VAL A 79 6.02 22.76 21.26
C VAL A 79 5.14 22.89 22.51
N THR A 80 4.27 21.92 22.76
CA THR A 80 3.40 21.89 23.94
C THR A 80 4.22 21.82 25.24
N LEU A 81 5.20 20.92 25.29
CA LEU A 81 6.09 20.78 26.45
C LEU A 81 6.97 22.02 26.64
N GLY A 82 7.54 22.59 25.57
CA GLY A 82 8.34 23.80 25.63
C GLY A 82 7.55 25.02 26.13
N THR A 83 6.26 25.09 25.81
CA THR A 83 5.35 26.11 26.32
C THR A 83 5.03 25.89 27.80
N TYR A 84 4.76 24.65 28.21
CA TYR A 84 4.43 24.32 29.61
C TYR A 84 5.62 24.41 30.57
N LEU A 85 6.83 24.11 30.08
CA LEU A 85 8.10 24.22 30.80
C LEU A 85 8.63 25.67 30.84
N GLY A 86 7.93 26.63 30.23
CA GLY A 86 8.29 28.06 30.26
C GLY A 86 9.45 28.46 29.34
N TYR A 87 9.94 27.55 28.48
CA TYR A 87 10.96 27.85 27.47
C TYR A 87 10.42 28.69 26.31
N ILE A 88 9.11 28.61 26.03
CA ILE A 88 8.40 29.40 25.03
C ILE A 88 7.37 30.26 25.77
N ASN A 89 7.64 31.56 25.89
CA ASN A 89 6.78 32.47 26.61
C ASN A 89 5.62 32.95 25.71
N THR A 90 4.50 32.23 25.71
CA THR A 90 3.31 32.57 24.90
C THR A 90 2.28 33.43 25.65
N GLY A 91 2.62 33.95 26.83
CA GLY A 91 1.65 34.67 27.67
C GLY A 91 0.44 33.80 28.05
N ASN A 92 -0.76 34.36 28.09
CA ASN A 92 -2.00 33.70 28.56
C ASN A 92 -2.71 32.85 27.48
N SER A 93 -2.08 32.57 26.34
CA SER A 93 -2.71 31.92 25.18
C SER A 93 -2.25 30.47 25.00
N TYR A 94 -2.69 29.59 25.90
CA TYR A 94 -2.54 28.13 25.79
C TYR A 94 -3.36 27.50 24.63
N LEU A 95 -4.19 28.28 23.93
CA LEU A 95 -5.10 27.81 22.89
C LEU A 95 -4.40 27.35 21.60
N VAL A 96 -3.20 27.87 21.31
CA VAL A 96 -2.50 27.67 20.01
C VAL A 96 -1.95 26.23 19.88
N ALA A 97 -1.67 25.54 20.98
CA ALA A 97 -1.11 24.20 20.98
C ALA A 97 -2.12 23.08 20.65
N TYR A 98 -3.43 23.33 20.73
CA TYR A 98 -4.45 22.30 20.47
C TYR A 98 -4.63 21.99 18.98
N GLY A 99 -4.34 22.93 18.08
CA GLY A 99 -4.48 22.76 16.62
C GLY A 99 -3.60 21.63 16.05
N PRO A 100 -2.27 21.64 16.33
CA PRO A 100 -1.38 20.57 15.90
C PRO A 100 -1.73 19.19 16.48
N VAL A 101 -2.17 19.14 17.74
CA VAL A 101 -2.54 17.87 18.42
C VAL A 101 -3.81 17.27 17.83
N LEU A 102 -4.86 18.07 17.63
CA LEU A 102 -6.11 17.61 17.02
C LEU A 102 -5.95 17.31 15.53
N GLY A 103 -5.15 18.09 14.80
CA GLY A 103 -4.80 17.83 13.41
C GLY A 103 -4.00 16.54 13.25
N GLY A 104 -2.98 16.31 14.08
CA GLY A 104 -2.19 15.08 14.11
C GLY A 104 -3.03 13.86 14.45
N ALA A 105 -3.89 13.95 15.47
CA ALA A 105 -4.81 12.88 15.87
C ALA A 105 -5.82 12.54 14.76
N GLY A 106 -6.35 13.54 14.04
CA GLY A 106 -7.26 13.33 12.93
C GLY A 106 -6.62 12.60 11.74
N ILE A 107 -5.40 12.99 11.36
CA ILE A 107 -4.63 12.33 10.30
C ILE A 107 -4.29 10.89 10.70
N ALA A 108 -3.89 10.67 11.95
CA ALA A 108 -3.59 9.34 12.48
C ALA A 108 -4.85 8.43 12.49
N ALA A 109 -6.00 8.94 12.91
CA ALA A 109 -7.27 8.21 12.90
C ALA A 109 -7.72 7.85 11.47
N GLY A 110 -7.56 8.78 10.52
CA GLY A 110 -7.83 8.53 9.11
C GLY A 110 -6.93 7.45 8.51
N GLY A 111 -5.64 7.46 8.85
CA GLY A 111 -4.69 6.41 8.47
C GLY A 111 -5.03 5.05 9.10
N TRP A 112 -5.41 5.04 10.38
CA TRP A 112 -5.76 3.81 11.09
C TRP A 112 -7.06 3.19 10.56
N SER A 113 -8.05 4.00 10.19
CA SER A 113 -9.30 3.54 9.55
C SER A 113 -9.02 2.86 8.19
N GLN A 114 -8.10 3.41 7.40
CA GLN A 114 -7.68 2.78 6.13
C GLN A 114 -6.91 1.48 6.35
N TYR A 115 -6.21 1.35 7.47
CA TYR A 115 -5.53 0.12 7.88
C TYR A 115 -6.51 -0.95 8.37
N ASN A 116 -7.47 -0.60 9.25
CA ASN A 116 -8.38 -1.54 9.90
C ASN A 116 -9.55 -2.02 9.02
N ARG A 117 -9.95 -1.25 7.99
CA ARG A 117 -10.91 -1.74 6.97
C ARG A 117 -10.41 -2.95 6.17
N LYS A 118 -9.15 -3.37 6.35
CA LYS A 118 -8.63 -4.63 5.80
C LYS A 118 -9.11 -5.88 6.54
N ASP A 119 -9.42 -5.82 7.84
CA ASP A 119 -9.62 -7.05 8.64
C ASP A 119 -11.07 -7.55 8.62
N GLY A 120 -12.05 -6.68 8.34
CA GLY A 120 -13.46 -7.04 8.22
C GLY A 120 -13.92 -7.55 6.84
N ARG A 121 -12.99 -7.91 5.94
CA ARG A 121 -13.28 -8.54 4.64
C ARG A 121 -12.41 -9.78 4.41
N LYS A 122 -12.27 -10.60 5.45
CA LYS A 122 -11.94 -12.02 5.29
C LYS A 122 -13.22 -12.82 5.33
#